data_AF-B0VIJ0-F1
#
_entry.id   AF-B0VIJ0-F1
#
_cell.length_a   1.000
_cell.length_b   1.000
_cell.length_c   1.000
_cell.angle_alpha   90.00
_cell.angle_beta   90.00
_cell.angle_gamma   90.00
#
_symmetry.space_group_name_H-M   'P 1'
#
loop_
_entity.id
_entity.type
_entity.pdbx_description
1 polymer ?
#
loop_
_entity_poly.entity_id
_entity_poly.type
_entity_poly.pdbx_seq_one_letter_code
_entity_poly.pdbx_strand_id
1 'polypeptide(L)'
;MPDNVKNESAVNTKKAPKMADFSTRVSLVELIMILMLVGLVFVFYFGMKQLQIDKANEAIAQEKFENIIPTFQKIIEAMEAYRKADEFGDYPAFLEELNLGDINTNDFKFEYSADTYTITAITQPAFGKAGIKVIYNLSDKSFTVEDPTPDKKPTIKDEWLPQE
;
A
#
# COMPACT_ATOMS: atom_id res chain seq x y z
N MET A 1 -60.77 72.56 12.06
CA MET A 1 -59.74 73.08 11.15
C MET A 1 -58.67 73.75 12.00
N PRO A 2 -57.38 73.62 11.66
CA PRO A 2 -56.82 72.58 10.77
C PRO A 2 -56.85 71.22 11.52
N ASP A 3 -55.96 70.23 11.43
CA ASP A 3 -54.91 69.92 10.46
C ASP A 3 -54.82 68.39 10.24
N ASN A 4 -53.84 67.92 9.45
CA ASN A 4 -53.64 66.55 9.01
C ASN A 4 -52.16 66.13 9.15
N VAL A 5 -51.87 65.05 9.89
CA VAL A 5 -50.57 64.35 9.78
C VAL A 5 -50.81 62.84 9.66
N LYS A 6 -50.67 62.33 8.44
CA LYS A 6 -50.47 60.90 8.19
C LYS A 6 -49.20 60.44 8.89
N ASN A 7 -49.20 59.24 9.45
CA ASN A 7 -47.99 58.43 9.38
C ASN A 7 -48.33 56.96 9.15
N GLU A 8 -47.92 56.46 7.98
CA GLU A 8 -48.01 55.06 7.66
C GLU A 8 -46.98 54.29 8.49
N SER A 9 -47.45 53.31 9.23
CA SER A 9 -46.58 52.30 9.82
C SER A 9 -47.28 50.95 9.72
N ALA A 10 -47.38 50.48 8.48
CA ALA A 10 -47.65 49.09 8.19
C ALA A 10 -46.50 48.26 8.80
N VAL A 11 -46.68 47.83 10.05
CA VAL A 11 -45.81 46.85 10.70
C VAL A 11 -45.96 45.57 9.90
N ASN A 12 -45.06 45.39 8.94
CA ASN A 12 -44.97 44.21 8.11
C ASN A 12 -44.41 43.10 8.99
N THR A 13 -45.32 42.44 9.73
CA THR A 13 -45.01 41.34 10.63
C THR A 13 -44.44 40.20 9.79
N LYS A 14 -43.11 40.18 9.68
CA LYS A 14 -42.36 39.15 8.96
C LYS A 14 -42.88 37.80 9.43
N LYS A 15 -43.52 37.06 8.52
CA LYS A 15 -43.92 35.68 8.78
C LYS A 15 -42.69 34.93 9.27
N ALA A 16 -42.73 34.43 10.51
CA ALA A 16 -41.71 33.54 11.00
C ALA A 16 -41.56 32.38 9.98
N PRO A 17 -40.34 31.90 9.71
CA PRO A 17 -40.18 30.75 8.85
C PRO A 17 -40.99 29.61 9.46
N LYS A 18 -41.89 29.00 8.67
CA LYS A 18 -42.53 27.75 9.07
C LYS A 18 -41.40 26.75 9.28
N MET A 19 -41.10 26.43 10.54
CA MET A 19 -40.30 25.25 10.85
C MET A 19 -41.03 24.06 10.20
N ALA A 20 -40.29 23.24 9.47
CA ALA A 20 -40.88 22.09 8.80
C ALA A 20 -41.54 21.20 9.85
N ASP A 21 -42.83 20.96 9.69
CA ASP A 21 -43.61 20.16 10.63
C ASP A 21 -43.26 18.68 10.44
N PHE A 22 -42.22 18.24 11.13
CA PHE A 22 -41.78 16.84 11.19
C PHE A 22 -42.73 15.97 12.05
N SER A 23 -44.04 16.19 11.95
CA SER A 23 -45.07 15.29 12.51
C SER A 23 -45.23 14.00 11.68
N THR A 24 -44.14 13.45 11.15
CA THR A 24 -44.07 12.05 10.75
C THR A 24 -44.02 11.22 12.03
N ARG A 25 -45.13 10.57 12.41
CA ARG A 25 -45.17 9.67 13.57
C ARG A 25 -44.43 8.36 13.24
N VAL A 26 -43.12 8.43 13.09
CA VAL A 26 -42.26 7.25 12.91
C VAL A 26 -42.44 6.36 14.13
N SER A 27 -42.89 5.12 13.90
CA SER A 27 -43.05 4.18 15.00
C SER A 27 -41.68 3.81 15.57
N LEU A 28 -41.59 3.57 16.88
CA LEU A 28 -40.34 3.14 17.52
C LEU A 28 -39.79 1.84 16.88
N VAL A 29 -40.68 0.96 16.42
CA VAL A 29 -40.32 -0.25 15.64
C VAL A 29 -39.72 0.09 14.28
N GLU A 30 -40.30 1.07 13.59
CA GLU A 30 -39.89 1.52 12.26
C GLU A 30 -38.53 2.22 12.30
N LEU A 31 -38.28 3.03 13.35
CA LEU A 31 -36.98 3.63 13.61
C LEU A 31 -35.89 2.58 13.91
N ILE A 32 -36.22 1.52 14.66
CA ILE A 32 -35.30 0.40 14.90
C ILE A 32 -35.02 -0.39 13.62
N MET A 33 -36.05 -0.66 12.80
CA MET A 33 -35.85 -1.32 11.49
C MET A 33 -34.93 -0.51 10.57
N ILE A 34 -35.12 0.82 10.50
CA ILE A 34 -34.25 1.70 9.73
C ILE A 34 -32.82 1.66 10.27
N LEU A 35 -32.61 1.74 11.60
CA LEU A 35 -31.28 1.65 12.20
C LEU A 35 -30.58 0.31 11.93
N MET A 36 -31.29 -0.81 12.01
CA MET A 36 -30.76 -2.14 11.67
C MET A 36 -30.36 -2.23 10.19
N LEU A 37 -31.22 -1.72 9.29
CA LEU A 37 -30.97 -1.75 7.85
C LEU A 37 -29.77 -0.85 7.47
N VAL A 38 -29.68 0.35 8.04
CA VAL A 38 -28.54 1.26 7.87
C VAL A 38 -27.25 0.61 8.39
N GLY A 39 -27.27 0.01 9.58
CA GLY A 39 -26.10 -0.69 10.15
C GLY A 39 -25.61 -1.82 9.25
N LEU A 40 -26.53 -2.62 8.71
CA LEU A 40 -26.21 -3.72 7.79
C LEU A 40 -25.58 -3.20 6.49
N VAL A 41 -26.17 -2.17 5.86
CA VAL A 41 -25.61 -1.52 4.65
C VAL A 41 -24.20 -0.97 4.90
N PHE A 42 -23.96 -0.38 6.07
CA PHE A 42 -22.63 0.15 6.44
C PHE A 42 -21.55 -0.94 6.51
N VAL A 43 -21.85 -2.10 7.11
CA VAL A 43 -20.91 -3.23 7.19
C VAL A 43 -20.52 -3.72 5.80
N PHE A 44 -21.48 -3.89 4.88
CA PHE A 44 -21.20 -4.30 3.50
C PHE A 44 -20.38 -3.24 2.73
N TYR A 45 -20.68 -1.95 2.89
CA TYR A 45 -19.96 -0.88 2.21
C TYR A 45 -18.50 -0.78 2.67
N PHE A 46 -18.25 -0.75 3.98
CA PHE A 46 -16.90 -0.69 4.53
C PHE A 46 -16.09 -1.95 4.21
N GLY A 47 -16.69 -3.15 4.33
CA GLY A 47 -16.02 -4.40 3.98
C GLY A 47 -15.56 -4.46 2.52
N MET A 48 -16.43 -4.08 1.57
CA MET A 48 -16.05 -4.01 0.16
C MET A 48 -14.99 -2.95 -0.13
N LYS A 49 -15.04 -1.79 0.55
CA LYS A 49 -14.02 -0.74 0.39
C LYS A 49 -12.65 -1.17 0.91
N GLN A 50 -12.60 -1.85 2.05
CA GLN A 50 -11.35 -2.36 2.61
C GLN A 50 -10.72 -3.43 1.69
N LEU A 51 -11.52 -4.35 1.14
CA LEU A 51 -11.05 -5.33 0.16
C LEU A 51 -10.51 -4.69 -1.14
N GLN A 52 -11.07 -3.57 -1.59
CA GLN A 52 -10.53 -2.82 -2.74
C GLN A 52 -9.17 -2.19 -2.45
N ILE A 53 -9.01 -1.57 -1.27
CA ILE A 53 -7.76 -0.94 -0.83
C ILE A 53 -6.66 -2.00 -0.65
N ASP A 54 -6.99 -3.11 0.00
CA ASP A 54 -6.07 -4.23 0.20
C ASP A 54 -5.52 -4.78 -1.13
N LYS A 55 -6.40 -5.00 -2.12
CA LYS A 55 -6.00 -5.47 -3.46
C LYS A 55 -5.18 -4.44 -4.23
N ALA A 56 -5.49 -3.15 -4.11
CA ALA A 56 -4.71 -2.10 -4.75
C ALA A 56 -3.29 -2.02 -4.17
N ASN A 57 -3.17 -2.11 -2.84
CA ASN A 57 -1.87 -2.12 -2.16
C ASN A 57 -1.04 -3.36 -2.52
N GLU A 58 -1.69 -4.53 -2.67
CA GLU A 58 -1.05 -5.77 -3.12
C GLU A 58 -0.55 -5.66 -4.58
N ALA A 59 -1.35 -5.11 -5.49
CA ALA A 59 -0.94 -4.88 -6.88
C ALA A 59 0.24 -3.89 -6.99
N ILE A 60 0.24 -2.81 -6.20
CA ILE A 60 1.36 -1.85 -6.15
C ILE A 60 2.63 -2.52 -5.58
N ALA A 61 2.50 -3.38 -4.56
CA ALA A 61 3.63 -4.13 -4.01
C ALA A 61 4.21 -5.13 -5.03
N GLN A 62 3.34 -5.81 -5.79
CA GLN A 62 3.75 -6.68 -6.88
C GLN A 62 4.45 -5.90 -8.00
N GLU A 63 3.90 -4.79 -8.49
CA GLU A 63 4.52 -3.93 -9.50
C GLU A 63 5.91 -3.45 -9.06
N LYS A 64 6.04 -3.01 -7.80
CA LYS A 64 7.34 -2.63 -7.21
C LYS A 64 8.32 -3.79 -7.15
N PHE A 65 7.85 -5.01 -6.89
CA PHE A 65 8.70 -6.20 -6.88
C PHE A 65 9.14 -6.62 -8.29
N GLU A 66 8.22 -6.64 -9.26
CA GLU A 66 8.52 -6.96 -10.66
C GLU A 66 9.59 -6.01 -11.23
N ASN A 67 9.53 -4.72 -10.87
CA ASN A 67 10.53 -3.72 -11.26
C ASN A 67 11.95 -3.96 -10.70
N ILE A 68 12.13 -4.77 -9.63
CA ILE A 68 13.47 -5.11 -9.12
C ILE A 68 14.02 -6.45 -9.63
N ILE A 69 13.21 -7.29 -10.30
CA ILE A 69 13.67 -8.56 -10.89
C ILE A 69 14.82 -8.33 -11.90
N PRO A 70 14.79 -7.32 -12.80
CA PRO A 70 15.92 -7.04 -13.69
C PRO A 70 17.19 -6.64 -12.94
N THR A 71 17.08 -6.01 -11.77
CA THR A 71 18.23 -5.65 -10.92
C THR A 71 18.85 -6.91 -10.32
N PHE A 72 18.04 -7.85 -9.81
CA PHE A 72 18.53 -9.17 -9.39
C PHE A 72 19.24 -9.89 -10.53
N GLN A 73 18.62 -9.96 -11.72
CA GLN A 73 19.22 -10.61 -12.89
C GLN A 73 20.56 -9.97 -13.27
N LYS A 74 20.65 -8.63 -13.30
CA LYS A 74 21.89 -7.89 -13.58
C LYS A 74 23.00 -8.20 -12.56
N ILE A 75 22.66 -8.30 -11.27
CA ILE A 75 23.62 -8.68 -10.23
C ILE A 75 24.07 -10.14 -10.44
N ILE A 76 23.14 -11.08 -10.62
CA ILE A 76 23.44 -12.51 -10.81
C ILE A 76 24.32 -12.74 -12.05
N GLU A 77 24.02 -12.07 -13.17
CA GLU A 77 24.82 -12.14 -14.39
C GLU A 77 26.24 -11.59 -14.17
N ALA A 78 26.39 -10.47 -13.47
CA ALA A 78 27.69 -9.90 -13.13
C ALA A 78 28.50 -10.80 -12.17
N MET A 79 27.85 -11.42 -11.18
CA MET A 79 28.45 -12.40 -10.27
C MET A 79 28.95 -13.64 -11.04
N GLU A 80 28.14 -14.19 -11.94
CA GLU A 80 28.54 -15.31 -12.80
C GLU A 80 29.62 -14.93 -13.81
N ALA A 81 29.63 -13.69 -14.30
CA ALA A 81 30.67 -13.19 -15.20
C ALA A 81 32.02 -13.01 -14.48
N TYR A 82 32.00 -12.45 -13.26
CA TYR A 82 33.18 -12.36 -12.39
C TYR A 82 33.75 -13.76 -12.12
N ARG A 83 32.90 -14.69 -11.66
CA ARG A 83 33.30 -16.08 -11.38
C ARG A 83 33.92 -16.80 -12.57
N LYS A 84 33.48 -16.52 -13.80
CA LYS A 84 34.04 -17.11 -15.03
C LYS A 84 35.32 -16.43 -15.51
N ALA A 85 35.60 -15.21 -15.05
CA ALA A 85 36.79 -14.45 -15.40
C ALA A 85 37.92 -14.62 -14.37
N ASP A 86 37.59 -14.98 -13.12
CA ASP A 86 38.54 -15.30 -12.07
C ASP A 86 39.24 -16.66 -12.30
N GLU A 87 40.52 -16.75 -11.92
CA GLU A 87 41.35 -17.96 -12.12
C GLU A 87 41.02 -19.10 -11.14
N PHE A 88 40.38 -18.80 -10.00
CA PHE A 88 39.99 -19.77 -8.97
C PHE A 88 38.51 -20.14 -9.05
N GLY A 89 37.71 -19.35 -9.75
CA GLY A 89 36.28 -19.56 -9.90
C GLY A 89 35.47 -19.14 -8.67
N ASP A 90 35.94 -18.13 -7.93
CA ASP A 90 35.23 -17.58 -6.76
C ASP A 90 34.31 -16.40 -7.14
N TYR A 91 33.37 -16.09 -6.26
CA TYR A 91 32.57 -14.86 -6.34
C TYR A 91 33.33 -13.68 -5.70
N PRO A 92 33.04 -12.42 -6.05
CA PRO A 92 33.67 -11.27 -5.39
C PRO A 92 33.36 -11.24 -3.89
N ALA A 93 34.18 -10.50 -3.13
CA ALA A 93 33.94 -10.27 -1.71
C ALA A 93 32.85 -9.21 -1.48
N PHE A 94 32.71 -8.24 -2.40
CA PHE A 94 31.75 -7.14 -2.29
C PHE A 94 31.03 -6.82 -3.61
N LEU A 95 29.80 -6.29 -3.54
CA LEU A 95 29.01 -5.88 -4.72
C LEU A 95 29.68 -4.75 -5.52
N GLU A 96 30.44 -3.90 -4.83
CA GLU A 96 31.16 -2.76 -5.37
C GLU A 96 32.20 -3.16 -6.41
N GLU A 97 32.79 -4.36 -6.29
CA GLU A 97 33.77 -4.89 -7.27
C GLU A 97 33.15 -5.08 -8.66
N LEU A 98 31.85 -5.36 -8.74
CA LEU A 98 31.11 -5.57 -9.98
C LEU A 98 30.86 -4.26 -10.76
N ASN A 99 31.15 -3.10 -10.17
CA ASN A 99 30.96 -1.78 -10.79
C ASN A 99 29.52 -1.54 -11.34
N LEU A 100 28.51 -2.11 -10.67
CA LEU A 100 27.11 -2.12 -11.15
C LEU A 100 26.39 -0.75 -11.13
N GLY A 101 27.00 0.27 -10.52
CA GLY A 101 26.39 1.56 -10.22
C GLY A 101 25.57 1.52 -8.93
N ASP A 102 24.72 2.54 -8.70
CA ASP A 102 23.72 2.45 -7.64
C ASP A 102 22.60 1.49 -8.06
N ILE A 103 22.54 0.35 -7.38
CA ILE A 103 21.53 -0.69 -7.54
C ILE A 103 20.35 -0.51 -6.58
N ASN A 104 20.46 0.40 -5.61
CA ASN A 104 19.42 0.63 -4.63
C ASN A 104 18.28 1.44 -5.23
N THR A 105 17.07 1.20 -4.71
CA THR A 105 15.88 1.98 -5.04
C THR A 105 15.28 2.54 -3.75
N ASN A 106 14.33 3.46 -3.86
CA ASN A 106 13.59 3.96 -2.69
C ASN A 106 12.82 2.84 -1.98
N ASP A 107 12.47 1.76 -2.70
CA ASP A 107 11.66 0.65 -2.23
C ASP A 107 12.50 -0.53 -1.72
N PHE A 108 13.72 -0.73 -2.23
CA PHE A 108 14.60 -1.85 -1.88
C PHE A 108 16.06 -1.43 -1.77
N LYS A 109 16.73 -1.88 -0.69
CA LYS A 109 18.20 -1.84 -0.54
C LYS A 109 18.77 -3.21 -0.92
N PHE A 110 19.86 -3.26 -1.68
CA PHE A 110 20.56 -4.50 -1.98
C PHE A 110 21.80 -4.66 -1.09
N GLU A 111 22.00 -5.87 -0.58
CA GLU A 111 23.15 -6.30 0.21
C GLU A 111 23.64 -7.66 -0.29
N TYR A 112 24.90 -7.98 -0.08
CA TYR A 112 25.50 -9.26 -0.45
C TYR A 112 26.37 -9.75 0.70
N SER A 113 26.35 -11.07 0.91
CA SER A 113 27.19 -11.75 1.88
C SER A 113 28.03 -12.79 1.15
N ALA A 114 29.35 -12.58 1.15
CA ALA A 114 30.32 -13.54 0.61
C ALA A 114 30.39 -14.82 1.44
N ASP A 115 30.15 -14.75 2.76
CA ASP A 115 30.17 -15.91 3.66
C ASP A 115 29.09 -16.96 3.32
N THR A 116 27.97 -16.51 2.75
CA THR A 116 26.80 -17.34 2.42
C THR A 116 26.49 -17.36 0.92
N TYR A 117 27.24 -16.62 0.10
CA TYR A 117 26.99 -16.41 -1.33
C TYR A 117 25.53 -16.02 -1.64
N THR A 118 24.95 -15.14 -0.82
CA THR A 118 23.55 -14.69 -0.94
C THR A 118 23.44 -13.20 -1.27
N ILE A 119 22.63 -12.87 -2.27
CA ILE A 119 22.18 -11.51 -2.58
C ILE A 119 20.85 -11.27 -1.86
N THR A 120 20.73 -10.20 -1.08
CA THR A 120 19.52 -9.87 -0.32
C THR A 120 18.98 -8.51 -0.73
N ALA A 121 17.73 -8.45 -1.20
CA ALA A 121 16.97 -7.21 -1.33
C ALA A 121 16.10 -7.00 -0.10
N ILE A 122 16.34 -5.93 0.65
CA ILE A 122 15.61 -5.57 1.88
C ILE A 122 14.63 -4.44 1.54
N THR A 123 13.34 -4.63 1.81
CA THR A 123 12.33 -3.59 1.58
C THR A 123 12.57 -2.39 2.49
N GLN A 124 12.35 -1.20 1.94
CA GLN A 124 12.43 0.10 2.61
C GLN A 124 11.03 0.64 2.93
N PRO A 125 10.89 1.71 3.75
CA PRO A 125 9.58 2.28 4.09
C PRO A 125 8.74 2.71 2.88
N ALA A 126 9.35 3.10 1.74
CA ALA A 126 8.59 3.50 0.55
C ALA A 126 7.81 2.34 -0.09
N PHE A 127 8.26 1.09 0.09
CA PHE A 127 7.52 -0.12 -0.33
C PHE A 127 6.16 -0.24 0.37
N GLY A 128 5.97 0.45 1.50
CA GLY A 128 4.79 0.36 2.38
C GLY A 128 5.04 -0.49 3.62
N LYS A 129 6.12 -1.29 3.63
CA LYS A 129 6.59 -2.08 4.78
C LYS A 129 8.08 -2.34 4.64
N ALA A 130 8.86 -1.92 5.63
CA ALA A 130 10.30 -2.13 5.66
C ALA A 130 10.68 -3.48 6.29
N GLY A 131 11.81 -4.05 5.88
CA GLY A 131 12.44 -5.21 6.51
C GLY A 131 12.00 -6.59 6.01
N ILE A 132 11.16 -6.67 4.97
CA ILE A 132 11.00 -7.94 4.23
C ILE A 132 12.31 -8.16 3.46
N LYS A 133 12.88 -9.36 3.54
CA LYS A 133 14.07 -9.73 2.77
C LYS A 133 13.69 -10.70 1.67
N VAL A 134 14.15 -10.42 0.46
CA VAL A 134 14.16 -11.37 -0.65
C VAL A 134 15.60 -11.79 -0.86
N ILE A 135 15.89 -13.06 -0.56
CA ILE A 135 17.24 -13.62 -0.54
C ILE A 135 17.36 -14.53 -1.78
N TYR A 136 18.40 -14.32 -2.59
CA TYR A 136 18.79 -15.22 -3.66
C TYR A 136 20.12 -15.88 -3.30
N ASN A 137 20.16 -17.20 -3.29
CA ASN A 137 21.36 -17.99 -3.06
C ASN A 137 22.02 -18.32 -4.41
N LEU A 138 23.27 -17.89 -4.62
CA LEU A 138 23.99 -18.11 -5.88
C LEU A 138 24.40 -19.57 -6.11
N SER A 139 24.57 -20.34 -5.04
CA SER A 139 24.98 -21.75 -5.09
C SER A 139 23.79 -22.67 -5.42
N ASP A 140 22.67 -22.47 -4.72
CA ASP A 140 21.44 -23.28 -4.90
C ASP A 140 20.49 -22.71 -5.97
N LYS A 141 20.77 -21.51 -6.48
CA LYS A 141 19.96 -20.73 -7.43
C LYS A 141 18.51 -20.48 -7.00
N SER A 142 18.25 -20.60 -5.70
CA SER A 142 16.92 -20.48 -5.12
C SER A 142 16.65 -19.09 -4.57
N PHE A 143 15.42 -18.61 -4.75
CA PHE A 143 14.89 -17.47 -4.00
C PHE A 143 14.25 -17.94 -2.67
N THR A 144 14.30 -17.08 -1.66
CA THR A 144 13.63 -17.26 -0.36
C THR A 144 13.16 -15.90 0.16
N VAL A 145 11.99 -15.85 0.79
CA VAL A 145 11.44 -14.61 1.35
C VAL A 145 11.37 -14.73 2.88
N GLU A 146 11.99 -13.80 3.59
CA GLU A 146 11.84 -13.63 5.04
C GLU A 146 11.01 -12.39 5.34
N ASP A 147 9.83 -12.56 5.94
CA ASP A 147 9.00 -11.45 6.43
C ASP A 147 8.98 -11.45 7.96
N PRO A 148 9.49 -10.40 8.64
CA PRO A 148 9.49 -10.34 10.11
C PRO A 148 8.10 -10.09 10.72
N THR A 149 7.09 -9.72 9.92
CA THR A 149 5.73 -9.42 10.38
C THR A 149 4.67 -9.84 9.34
N PRO A 150 4.52 -11.14 9.03
CA PRO A 150 3.69 -11.62 7.92
C PRO A 150 2.21 -11.22 8.02
N ASP A 151 1.69 -10.97 9.23
CA ASP A 151 0.31 -10.50 9.46
C ASP A 151 0.02 -9.09 8.92
N LYS A 152 1.05 -8.32 8.54
CA LYS A 152 0.94 -6.94 8.05
C LYS A 152 1.17 -6.86 6.55
N LYS A 153 0.20 -6.33 5.81
CA LYS A 153 0.35 -5.99 4.39
C LYS A 153 1.19 -4.71 4.22
N PRO A 154 1.86 -4.51 3.06
CA PRO A 154 2.07 -5.48 1.98
C PRO A 154 2.98 -6.65 2.40
N THR A 155 2.81 -7.80 1.77
CA THR A 155 3.70 -8.97 1.89
C THR A 155 4.24 -9.29 0.49
N ILE A 156 5.41 -9.92 0.41
CA ILE A 156 5.91 -10.51 -0.84
C ILE A 156 5.50 -11.98 -0.84
N LYS A 157 4.91 -12.46 -1.95
CA LYS A 157 4.50 -13.86 -2.10
C LYS A 157 5.54 -14.64 -2.88
N ASP A 158 5.70 -15.92 -2.53
CA ASP A 158 6.57 -16.85 -3.27
C ASP A 158 6.13 -17.00 -4.74
N GLU A 159 4.82 -16.85 -5.01
CA GLU A 159 4.22 -16.83 -6.36
C GLU A 159 4.79 -15.73 -7.28
N TRP A 160 5.35 -14.64 -6.71
CA TRP A 160 5.92 -13.53 -7.48
C TRP A 160 7.39 -13.73 -7.82
N LEU A 161 8.07 -14.67 -7.15
CA LEU A 161 9.47 -14.96 -7.40
C LEU A 161 9.63 -15.53 -8.82
N PRO A 162 10.74 -15.21 -9.52
CA PRO A 162 11.05 -15.87 -10.78
C PRO A 162 11.10 -17.39 -10.60
N GLN A 163 10.24 -18.11 -11.32
CA GLN A 163 10.32 -19.56 -11.44
C GLN A 163 11.31 -19.89 -12.56
N GLU A 164 12.28 -20.77 -12.29
CA GLU A 164 13.20 -21.33 -13.31
C GLU A 164 12.49 -22.30 -14.27
#